data_AF-A0A7S3IHF2-F1
#
_entry.id   AF-A0A7S3IHF2-F1
#
_cell.length_a   1.000
_cell.length_b   1.000
_cell.length_c   1.000
_cell.angle_alpha   90.00
_cell.angle_beta   90.00
_cell.angle_gamma   90.00
#
_symmetry.space_group_name_H-M   'P 1'
#
loop_
_entity.id
_entity.type
_entity.pdbx_description
1 polymer ?
#
loop_
_entity_poly.entity_id
_entity_poly.type
_entity_poly.pdbx_seq_one_letter_code
_entity_poly.pdbx_strand_id
1 'polypeptide(L)'
;GIRDVEVKHGRICQLAFLGQIVTRYGIHLPGDIDYSGHSFDSYPNGLAAVFGPDAIPQAGLLQIVAFVGALELFVMKDVTGEGEFPGDFRNGALDFGWDTFDEETKLTKRGVELNNGRAAMMGI
;
A
#
# COMPACT_ATOMS: atom_id res chain seq x y z
N GLY A 1 4.83 9.30 16.14
CA GLY A 1 4.59 8.57 17.41
C GLY A 1 4.31 7.10 17.13
N ILE A 2 4.20 6.23 18.15
CA ILE A 2 3.99 4.77 17.95
C ILE A 2 2.74 4.49 17.10
N ARG A 3 1.64 5.23 17.31
CA ARG A 3 0.40 5.07 16.53
C ARG A 3 0.58 5.36 15.04
N ASP A 4 1.37 6.37 14.68
CA ASP A 4 1.63 6.71 13.28
C ASP A 4 2.35 5.57 12.54
N VAL A 5 3.38 5.03 13.21
CA VAL A 5 4.15 3.89 12.70
C VAL A 5 3.27 2.65 12.57
N GLU A 6 2.44 2.37 13.57
CA GLU A 6 1.49 1.24 13.56
C GLU A 6 0.51 1.33 12.39
N VAL A 7 -0.09 2.51 12.15
CA VAL A 7 -1.02 2.74 11.03
C VAL A 7 -0.29 2.58 9.70
N LYS A 8 0.94 3.10 9.56
CA LYS A 8 1.75 2.95 8.34
C LYS A 8 2.00 1.47 8.02
N HIS A 9 2.47 0.68 8.99
CA HIS A 9 2.72 -0.75 8.78
C HIS A 9 1.42 -1.50 8.47
N GLY A 10 0.33 -1.19 9.18
CA GLY A 10 -0.98 -1.77 8.93
C GLY A 10 -1.47 -1.54 7.49
N ARG A 11 -1.38 -0.31 6.97
CA ARG A 11 -1.77 0.03 5.60
C ARG A 11 -0.92 -0.70 4.55
N ILE A 12 0.40 -0.77 4.76
CA ILE A 12 1.31 -1.52 3.88
C ILE A 12 0.92 -3.01 3.85
N CYS A 13 0.69 -3.61 5.01
CA CYS A 13 0.31 -5.02 5.11
C CYS A 13 -1.08 -5.31 4.54
N GLN A 14 -2.05 -4.40 4.67
CA GLN A 14 -3.35 -4.55 4.02
C GLN A 14 -3.23 -4.64 2.49
N LEU A 15 -2.43 -3.76 1.88
CA LEU A 15 -2.17 -3.78 0.43
C LEU A 15 -1.38 -5.02 0.02
N ALA A 16 -0.36 -5.40 0.79
CA ALA A 16 0.43 -6.61 0.54
C ALA A 16 -0.45 -7.87 0.59
N PHE A 17 -1.35 -7.97 1.57
CA PHE A 17 -2.24 -9.11 1.74
C PHE A 17 -3.20 -9.24 0.56
N LEU A 18 -3.84 -8.14 0.14
CA LEU A 18 -4.69 -8.13 -1.04
C LEU A 18 -3.89 -8.49 -2.30
N GLY A 19 -2.70 -7.92 -2.49
CA GLY A 19 -1.83 -8.20 -3.62
C GLY A 19 -1.46 -9.69 -3.72
N GLN A 20 -1.08 -10.31 -2.60
CA GLN A 20 -0.80 -11.75 -2.54
C GLN A 20 -2.01 -12.60 -2.95
N ILE A 21 -3.22 -12.25 -2.51
CA ILE A 21 -4.44 -13.00 -2.86
C ILE A 21 -4.72 -12.88 -4.36
N VAL A 22 -4.71 -11.67 -4.90
CA VAL A 22 -5.10 -11.38 -6.29
C VAL A 22 -4.19 -12.11 -7.28
N THR A 23 -2.88 -12.03 -7.11
CA THR A 23 -1.93 -12.65 -8.07
C THR A 23 -1.88 -14.17 -7.92
N ARG A 24 -2.06 -14.70 -6.69
CA ARG A 24 -2.19 -16.17 -6.48
C ARG A 24 -3.49 -16.73 -7.02
N TYR A 25 -4.55 -15.93 -7.09
CA TYR A 25 -5.79 -16.27 -7.79
C TYR A 25 -5.64 -16.24 -9.33
N GLY A 26 -4.49 -15.79 -9.85
CA GLY A 26 -4.18 -15.77 -11.28
C GLY A 26 -4.59 -14.48 -11.98
N ILE A 27 -5.04 -13.45 -11.25
CA ILE A 27 -5.37 -12.15 -11.85
C ILE A 27 -4.08 -11.34 -12.01
N HIS A 28 -3.73 -11.05 -13.26
CA HIS A 28 -2.58 -10.25 -13.66
C HIS A 28 -3.03 -9.11 -14.57
N LEU A 29 -2.21 -8.07 -14.68
CA LEU A 29 -2.40 -7.05 -15.69
C LEU A 29 -2.26 -7.68 -17.09
N PRO A 30 -3.07 -7.27 -18.08
CA PRO A 30 -2.91 -7.77 -19.44
C PRO A 30 -1.68 -7.17 -20.12
N GLY A 31 -1.07 -7.94 -21.02
CA GLY A 31 0.06 -7.51 -21.84
C GLY A 31 1.43 -7.69 -21.18
N ASP A 32 2.41 -6.96 -21.71
CA ASP A 32 3.81 -7.10 -21.35
C ASP A 32 4.25 -6.02 -20.35
N ILE A 33 5.07 -6.40 -19.38
CA ILE A 33 5.66 -5.48 -18.39
C ILE A 33 6.79 -4.65 -19.02
N ASP A 34 7.39 -5.16 -20.09
CA ASP A 34 8.51 -4.54 -20.78
C ASP A 34 8.39 -4.61 -22.30
N TYR A 35 9.29 -3.93 -23.00
CA TYR A 35 9.33 -3.92 -24.47
C TYR A 35 9.95 -5.19 -25.07
N SER A 36 10.43 -6.13 -24.24
CA SER A 36 11.05 -7.38 -24.67
C SER A 36 10.02 -8.50 -24.84
N GLY A 37 8.76 -8.26 -24.43
CA GLY A 37 7.66 -9.22 -24.55
C GLY A 37 7.46 -10.11 -23.33
N HIS A 38 7.95 -9.71 -22.15
CA HIS A 38 7.69 -10.46 -20.91
C HIS A 38 6.31 -10.09 -20.36
N SER A 39 5.37 -11.04 -20.40
CA SER A 39 4.02 -10.84 -19.88
C SER A 39 3.99 -10.76 -18.34
N PHE A 40 3.03 -10.04 -17.76
CA PHE A 40 2.92 -9.93 -16.29
C PHE A 40 2.72 -11.27 -15.58
N ASP A 41 2.03 -12.22 -16.22
CA ASP A 41 1.78 -13.56 -15.69
C ASP A 41 2.95 -14.54 -15.88
N SER A 42 4.02 -14.13 -16.57
CA SER A 42 5.24 -14.93 -16.73
C SER A 42 6.13 -14.92 -15.48
N TYR A 43 5.92 -13.96 -14.56
CA TYR A 43 6.69 -13.85 -13.32
C TYR A 43 6.04 -14.66 -12.18
N PRO A 44 6.85 -15.27 -11.30
CA PRO A 44 6.34 -16.07 -10.19
C PRO A 44 5.70 -15.21 -9.11
N ASN A 45 4.93 -15.84 -8.22
CA ASN A 45 4.30 -15.18 -7.08
C ASN A 45 5.21 -15.08 -5.85
N GLY A 46 4.91 -14.13 -4.96
CA GLY A 46 5.55 -14.03 -3.64
C GLY A 46 7.03 -13.68 -3.71
N LEU A 47 7.84 -14.24 -2.80
CA LEU A 47 9.28 -13.96 -2.72
C LEU A 47 10.05 -14.38 -3.98
N ALA A 48 9.55 -15.37 -4.73
CA ALA A 48 10.16 -15.78 -5.99
C ALA A 48 10.12 -14.66 -7.05
N ALA A 49 9.13 -13.76 -6.98
CA ALA A 49 9.06 -12.59 -7.88
C ALA A 49 10.24 -11.64 -7.69
N VAL A 50 10.89 -11.68 -6.51
CA VAL A 50 11.95 -10.76 -6.11
C VAL A 50 13.32 -11.45 -6.10
N PHE A 51 13.38 -12.71 -5.65
CA PHE A 51 14.63 -13.44 -5.41
C PHE A 51 14.71 -14.80 -6.13
N GLY A 52 13.68 -15.16 -6.91
CA GLY A 52 13.63 -16.42 -7.64
C GLY A 52 14.50 -16.43 -8.91
N PRO A 53 14.64 -17.60 -9.55
CA PRO A 53 15.37 -17.74 -10.81
C PRO A 53 14.75 -16.91 -11.94
N ASP A 54 13.42 -16.77 -11.93
CA ASP A 54 12.63 -16.00 -12.91
C ASP A 54 12.09 -14.69 -12.29
N ALA A 55 12.89 -14.05 -11.42
CA ALA A 55 12.48 -12.82 -10.74
C ALA A 55 12.40 -11.61 -11.68
N ILE A 56 11.65 -10.59 -11.23
CA ILE A 56 11.59 -9.29 -11.89
C ILE A 56 13.01 -8.70 -11.97
N PRO A 57 13.43 -8.14 -13.13
CA PRO A 57 14.75 -7.54 -13.28
C PRO A 57 15.04 -6.46 -12.23
N GLN A 58 16.31 -6.37 -11.80
CA GLN A 58 16.74 -5.43 -10.75
C GLN A 58 16.37 -3.98 -11.05
N ALA A 59 16.45 -3.56 -12.31
CA ALA A 59 16.06 -2.21 -12.73
C ALA A 59 14.56 -1.94 -12.49
N GLY A 60 13.69 -2.92 -12.73
CA GLY A 60 12.26 -2.81 -12.45
C GLY A 60 11.98 -2.73 -10.95
N LEU A 61 12.65 -3.55 -10.15
CA LEU A 61 12.56 -3.47 -8.68
C LEU A 61 13.05 -2.12 -8.14
N LEU A 62 14.13 -1.57 -8.71
CA LEU A 62 14.65 -0.26 -8.32
C LEU A 62 13.66 0.86 -8.65
N GLN A 63 12.96 0.79 -9.78
CA GLN A 63 11.90 1.74 -10.12
C GLN A 63 10.76 1.70 -9.10
N ILE A 64 10.33 0.51 -8.66
CA ILE A 64 9.30 0.36 -7.62
C ILE A 64 9.77 0.98 -6.30
N VAL A 65 11.00 0.67 -5.86
CA VAL A 65 11.57 1.23 -4.62
C VAL A 65 11.70 2.75 -4.70
N ALA A 66 12.18 3.29 -5.82
CA ALA A 66 12.31 4.73 -6.03
C ALA A 66 10.94 5.43 -6.03
N PHE A 67 9.93 4.81 -6.65
CA PHE A 67 8.56 5.33 -6.65
C PHE A 67 7.97 5.36 -5.24
N VAL A 68 8.05 4.26 -4.49
CA VAL A 68 7.58 4.19 -3.09
C VAL A 68 8.33 5.20 -2.22
N GLY A 69 9.65 5.33 -2.38
CA GLY A 69 10.46 6.33 -1.68
C GLY A 69 10.03 7.76 -1.99
N ALA A 70 9.73 8.08 -3.25
CA ALA A 70 9.20 9.40 -3.62
C ALA A 70 7.82 9.67 -3.01
N LEU A 71 6.93 8.66 -2.97
CA LEU A 71 5.64 8.78 -2.28
C LEU A 71 5.84 9.10 -0.79
N GLU A 72 6.74 8.42 -0.10
CA GLU A 72 7.02 8.71 1.32
C GLU A 72 7.63 10.11 1.53
N LEU A 73 8.54 10.51 0.65
CA LEU A 73 9.25 11.79 0.78
C LEU A 73 8.40 13.01 0.40
N PHE A 74 7.34 12.86 -0.38
CA PHE A 74 6.60 14.02 -0.90
C PHE A 74 5.08 13.95 -0.72
N VAL A 75 4.48 12.77 -0.67
CA VAL A 75 3.01 12.61 -0.72
C VAL A 75 2.43 12.08 0.59
N MET A 76 3.00 11.01 1.15
CA MET A 76 2.47 10.28 2.30
C MET A 76 2.91 10.92 3.63
N LYS A 77 2.62 12.21 3.79
CA LYS A 77 2.85 12.97 5.01
C LYS A 77 1.84 14.11 5.14
N ASP A 78 1.71 14.61 6.36
CA ASP A 78 1.05 15.89 6.60
C ASP A 78 2.03 17.03 6.25
N VAL A 79 1.80 17.67 5.10
CA VAL A 79 2.57 18.84 4.64
C VAL A 79 1.98 20.15 5.14
N THR A 80 0.72 20.14 5.58
CA THR A 80 -0.03 21.32 6.01
C THR A 80 0.07 21.58 7.51
N GLY A 81 0.31 20.52 8.30
CA GLY A 81 0.20 20.56 9.76
C GLY A 81 -1.25 20.55 10.26
N GLU A 82 -2.21 20.32 9.36
CA GLU A 82 -3.65 20.37 9.65
C GLU A 82 -4.25 18.97 9.92
N GLY A 83 -3.42 17.92 9.95
CA GLY A 83 -3.90 16.56 10.23
C GLY A 83 -4.61 16.45 11.58
N GLU A 84 -5.86 15.96 11.58
CA GLU A 84 -6.66 15.81 12.80
C GLU A 84 -6.11 14.72 13.74
N PHE A 85 -5.38 13.74 13.19
CA PHE A 85 -4.83 12.61 13.91
C PHE A 85 -3.60 12.00 13.20
N PRO A 86 -2.77 11.22 13.91
CA PRO A 86 -1.65 10.52 13.28
C PRO A 86 -2.11 9.59 12.16
N GLY A 87 -1.48 9.71 10.98
CA GLY A 87 -1.88 9.00 9.75
C GLY A 87 -2.92 9.73 8.90
N ASP A 88 -3.31 10.96 9.25
CA ASP A 88 -4.14 11.84 8.42
C ASP A 88 -3.29 12.61 7.40
N PHE A 89 -3.37 12.20 6.13
CA PHE A 89 -2.64 12.82 5.01
C PHE A 89 -3.58 13.51 4.02
N ARG A 90 -4.80 13.88 4.45
CA ARG A 90 -5.77 14.60 3.62
C ARG A 90 -5.31 15.99 3.21
N ASN A 91 -4.45 16.62 4.04
CA ASN A 91 -3.77 17.89 3.75
C ASN A 91 -4.73 19.01 3.30
N GLY A 92 -5.96 19.03 3.83
CA GLY A 92 -7.02 19.98 3.44
C GLY A 92 -7.44 19.96 1.97
N ALA A 93 -6.86 19.07 1.15
CA ALA A 93 -7.03 19.03 -0.30
C ALA A 93 -7.88 17.83 -0.78
N LEU A 94 -7.88 16.75 0.01
CA LEU A 94 -8.60 15.52 -0.30
C LEU A 94 -9.58 15.20 0.82
N ASP A 95 -10.84 15.58 0.63
CA ASP A 95 -11.93 15.12 1.47
C ASP A 95 -12.93 14.29 0.65
N PHE A 96 -13.03 13.00 1.00
CA PHE A 96 -14.00 12.06 0.41
C PHE A 96 -15.27 11.94 1.29
N GLY A 97 -15.65 13.04 1.95
CA GLY A 97 -16.82 13.11 2.83
C GLY A 97 -16.53 12.79 4.29
N TRP A 98 -15.26 12.84 4.73
CA TRP A 98 -14.87 12.69 6.13
C TRP A 98 -15.58 13.68 7.03
N ASP A 99 -15.70 14.94 6.57
CA ASP A 99 -16.29 16.01 7.36
C ASP A 99 -17.81 15.87 7.51
N THR A 100 -18.42 14.97 6.74
CA THR A 100 -19.86 14.66 6.82
C THR A 100 -20.19 13.60 7.89
N PHE A 101 -19.19 12.90 8.42
CA PHE A 101 -19.40 11.89 9.46
C PHE A 101 -19.52 12.51 10.85
N ASP A 102 -20.36 11.92 11.69
CA ASP A 102 -20.35 12.17 13.12
C ASP A 102 -19.09 11.57 13.80
N GLU A 103 -18.79 12.05 15.01
CA GLU A 103 -17.59 11.65 15.75
C GLU A 103 -17.57 10.15 16.09
N GLU A 104 -18.73 9.55 16.36
CA GLU A 104 -18.84 8.11 16.61
C GLU A 104 -18.41 7.30 15.38
N THR A 105 -18.92 7.67 14.21
CA THR A 105 -18.59 7.04 12.94
C THR A 105 -17.11 7.21 12.61
N LYS A 106 -16.53 8.40 12.81
CA LYS A 106 -15.10 8.65 12.61
C LYS A 106 -14.24 7.73 13.50
N LEU A 107 -14.60 7.60 14.79
CA LEU A 107 -13.92 6.69 15.72
C LEU A 107 -14.05 5.23 15.29
N THR A 108 -15.23 4.79 14.90
CA THR A 108 -15.46 3.42 14.41
C THR A 108 -14.63 3.13 13.16
N LYS A 109 -14.64 4.01 12.16
CA LYS A 109 -13.91 3.80 10.89
C LYS A 109 -12.40 3.72 11.11
N ARG A 110 -11.84 4.57 11.96
CA ARG A 110 -10.41 4.50 12.35
C ARG A 110 -10.10 3.23 13.14
N GLY A 111 -11.02 2.79 14.00
CA GLY A 111 -10.90 1.51 14.71
C GLY A 111 -10.87 0.32 13.75
N VAL A 112 -11.74 0.32 12.74
CA VAL A 112 -11.78 -0.72 11.69
C VAL A 112 -10.48 -0.72 10.88
N GLU A 113 -10.01 0.44 10.42
CA GLU A 113 -8.74 0.57 9.70
C GLU A 113 -7.58 -0.04 10.51
N LEU A 114 -7.45 0.36 11.78
CA LEU A 114 -6.38 -0.11 12.65
C LEU A 114 -6.44 -1.62 12.90
N ASN A 115 -7.62 -2.16 13.20
CA ASN A 115 -7.77 -3.58 13.50
C ASN A 115 -7.57 -4.45 12.26
N ASN A 116 -8.04 -4.00 11.10
CA ASN A 116 -7.75 -4.68 9.83
C ASN A 116 -6.25 -4.61 9.51
N GLY A 117 -5.58 -3.49 9.79
CA GLY A 117 -4.14 -3.34 9.65
C GLY A 117 -3.37 -4.34 10.52
N ARG A 118 -3.77 -4.49 11.79
CA ARG A 118 -3.21 -5.48 12.72
C ARG A 118 -3.42 -6.91 12.26
N ALA A 119 -4.62 -7.24 11.78
CA ALA A 119 -4.90 -8.56 11.23
C ALA A 119 -4.06 -8.85 9.98
N ALA A 120 -3.93 -7.88 9.08
CA ALA A 120 -3.12 -8.01 7.86
C ALA A 120 -1.62 -8.17 8.19
N MET A 121 -1.10 -7.46 9.20
CA MET A 121 0.29 -7.65 9.67
C MET A 121 0.57 -9.08 10.15
N MET A 122 -0.42 -9.79 10.68
CA MET A 122 -0.28 -11.19 11.08
C MET A 122 -0.43 -12.18 9.91
N GLY A 123 -1.00 -11.73 8.78
CA GLY A 123 -1.28 -12.55 7.60
C GLY A 123 -0.22 -12.45 6.50
N ILE A 124 0.73 -11.51 6.63
CA ILE A 124 1.86 -11.29 5.71
C ILE A 124 3.15 -11.73 6.37
#